data_AF-A0A8K0UNN4-F1
#
_entry.id   AF-A0A8K0UNN4-F1
#
_cell.length_a   1.000
_cell.length_b   1.000
_cell.length_c   1.000
_cell.angle_alpha   90.00
_cell.angle_beta   90.00
_cell.angle_gamma   90.00
#
_symmetry.space_group_name_H-M   'P 1'
#
loop_
_entity.id
_entity.type
_entity.pdbx_description
1 polymer ?
#
loop_
_entity_poly.entity_id
_entity_poly.type
_entity_poly.pdbx_seq_one_letter_code
_entity_poly.pdbx_strand_id
1 'polypeptide(L)'
;MLPRLARSVPSSLCATVRTVTNGSHKPIAGYWPPTPPKPPQQAERTRMQGHQSLYAMFLAGVAKDSAAKLQTVAADGTVKPYTGLSDSPAKVWNNWEHNIKSLPRPNHTYSGRSFDVQRDFNSAFKALQKTLAANAFVYELRLTERHEKKGAKRRRLVSERWRRRFAHEVRKKVKLVQEIRARGA
;
A
#
# COMPACT_ATOMS: atom_id res chain seq x y z
N MET A 1 -4.97 -52.00 -25.54
CA MET A 1 -5.05 -52.83 -24.31
C MET A 1 -3.94 -52.42 -23.37
N LEU A 2 -4.26 -51.75 -22.26
CA LEU A 2 -3.40 -51.57 -21.08
C LEU A 2 -4.34 -51.52 -19.85
N PRO A 3 -4.06 -52.26 -18.75
CA PRO A 3 -5.02 -52.46 -17.68
C PRO A 3 -5.12 -51.28 -16.69
N ARG A 4 -6.37 -50.93 -16.33
CA ARG A 4 -6.74 -50.05 -15.21
C ARG A 4 -6.36 -50.73 -13.90
N LEU A 5 -5.45 -50.12 -13.13
CA LEU A 5 -5.26 -50.46 -11.71
C LEU A 5 -6.42 -49.86 -10.90
N ALA A 6 -7.36 -50.71 -10.52
CA ALA A 6 -8.38 -50.40 -9.53
C ALA A 6 -7.73 -50.32 -8.14
N ARG A 7 -7.72 -49.12 -7.52
CA ARG A 7 -7.43 -48.99 -6.09
C ARG A 7 -8.69 -49.30 -5.31
N SER A 8 -8.68 -50.41 -4.56
CA SER A 8 -9.70 -50.67 -3.55
C SER A 8 -9.55 -49.67 -2.41
N VAL A 9 -10.67 -49.14 -1.94
CA VAL A 9 -10.75 -48.27 -0.77
C VAL A 9 -11.20 -49.18 0.38
N PRO A 10 -10.42 -49.34 1.47
CA PRO A 10 -10.87 -50.15 2.59
C PRO A 10 -12.04 -49.49 3.30
N SER A 11 -13.15 -50.23 3.35
CA SER A 11 -14.33 -49.99 4.15
C SER A 11 -14.05 -50.28 5.63
N SER A 12 -13.65 -49.29 6.41
CA SER A 12 -13.72 -49.36 7.87
C SER A 12 -13.78 -47.98 8.50
N LEU A 13 -14.98 -47.41 8.55
CA LEU A 13 -15.30 -46.39 9.53
C LEU A 13 -16.49 -46.91 10.35
N CYS A 14 -16.16 -47.62 11.42
CA CYS A 14 -17.11 -47.95 12.48
C CYS A 14 -17.66 -46.65 13.07
N ALA A 15 -18.97 -46.47 12.96
CA ALA A 15 -19.70 -45.42 13.64
C ALA A 15 -19.81 -45.79 15.14
N THR A 16 -19.03 -45.12 15.99
CA THR A 16 -19.22 -45.19 17.43
C THR A 16 -20.18 -44.08 17.85
N VAL A 17 -21.43 -44.44 18.10
CA VAL A 17 -22.40 -43.59 18.79
C VAL A 17 -21.95 -43.44 20.25
N ARG A 18 -21.51 -42.25 20.64
CA ARG A 18 -21.34 -41.88 22.05
C ARG A 18 -22.59 -41.14 22.50
N THR A 19 -23.42 -41.80 23.30
CA THR A 19 -24.41 -41.13 24.15
C THR A 19 -23.68 -40.52 25.34
N VAL A 20 -23.61 -39.18 25.40
CA VAL A 20 -23.14 -38.49 26.59
C VAL A 20 -24.35 -38.18 27.45
N THR A 21 -24.38 -38.81 28.62
CA THR A 21 -25.34 -38.62 29.68
C THR A 21 -25.22 -37.23 30.33
N ASN A 22 -26.38 -36.65 30.61
CA ASN A 22 -26.70 -35.53 31.51
C ASN A 22 -25.57 -35.00 32.40
N GLY A 23 -25.16 -33.76 32.16
CA GLY A 23 -24.37 -32.96 33.07
C GLY A 23 -24.84 -31.50 33.04
N SER A 24 -25.46 -31.05 34.14
CA SER A 24 -25.54 -29.66 34.63
C SER A 24 -25.59 -28.56 33.56
N HIS A 25 -26.80 -28.11 33.19
CA HIS A 25 -26.98 -26.85 32.48
C HIS A 25 -26.59 -25.68 33.41
N LYS A 26 -25.40 -25.12 33.22
CA LYS A 26 -25.09 -23.76 33.66
C LYS A 26 -25.74 -22.78 32.67
N PRO A 27 -26.40 -21.70 33.12
CA PRO A 27 -26.97 -20.71 32.22
C PRO A 27 -25.85 -20.10 31.36
N ILE A 28 -26.12 -20.00 30.06
CA ILE A 28 -25.25 -19.35 29.10
C ILE A 28 -25.17 -17.87 29.50
N ALA A 29 -24.05 -17.47 30.09
CA ALA A 29 -23.74 -16.07 30.30
C ALA A 29 -23.73 -15.39 28.92
N GLY A 30 -24.56 -14.35 28.76
CA GLY A 30 -24.61 -13.55 27.54
C GLY A 30 -23.21 -13.11 27.15
N TYR A 31 -22.83 -13.45 25.92
CA TYR A 31 -21.51 -13.16 25.36
C TYR A 31 -21.40 -11.65 25.08
N TRP A 32 -21.12 -10.85 26.11
CA TRP A 32 -20.50 -9.55 25.89
C TRP A 32 -19.07 -9.80 25.40
N PRO A 33 -18.60 -9.12 24.34
CA PRO A 33 -17.22 -9.28 23.88
C PRO A 33 -16.28 -8.99 25.07
N PRO A 34 -15.20 -9.77 25.24
CA PRO A 34 -14.25 -9.52 26.32
C PRO A 34 -13.76 -8.08 26.20
N THR A 35 -13.80 -7.35 27.31
CA THR A 35 -13.20 -6.02 27.39
C THR A 35 -11.78 -6.09 26.82
N PRO A 36 -11.38 -5.15 25.93
CA PRO A 36 -10.05 -5.18 25.36
C PRO A 36 -9.01 -5.20 26.48
N PRO A 37 -7.95 -6.03 26.36
CA PRO A 37 -6.94 -6.10 27.40
C PRO A 37 -6.36 -4.71 27.63
N LYS A 38 -6.32 -4.28 28.89
CA LYS A 38 -5.62 -3.05 29.28
C LYS A 38 -4.19 -3.11 28.72
N PRO A 39 -3.70 -2.06 28.04
CA PRO A 39 -2.32 -2.04 27.60
C PRO A 39 -1.39 -2.18 28.82
N PRO A 40 -0.27 -2.92 28.70
CA PRO A 40 0.63 -3.17 29.80
C PRO A 40 1.24 -1.86 30.30
N GLN A 41 0.76 -1.36 31.45
CA GLN A 41 1.19 -0.04 31.94
C GLN A 41 2.60 0.00 32.54
N GLN A 42 3.33 -1.12 32.73
CA GLN A 42 4.59 -1.08 33.48
C GLN A 42 5.70 -2.06 33.04
N ALA A 43 5.75 -2.49 31.77
CA ALA A 43 6.83 -3.38 31.28
C ALA A 43 7.75 -2.76 30.21
N GLU A 44 7.56 -1.50 29.81
CA GLU A 44 8.30 -0.89 28.70
C GLU A 44 9.51 -0.03 29.12
N ARG A 45 9.89 -0.01 30.40
CA ARG A 45 11.02 0.83 30.85
C ARG A 45 12.40 0.25 30.57
N THR A 46 12.53 -1.02 30.17
CA THR A 46 13.85 -1.69 30.14
C THR A 46 14.22 -2.36 28.81
N ARG A 47 13.53 -2.05 27.71
CA ARG A 47 13.84 -2.60 26.37
C ARG A 47 13.95 -1.55 25.26
N MET A 48 14.29 -0.30 25.61
CA MET A 48 14.47 0.80 24.66
C MET A 48 15.79 1.55 24.88
N GLN A 49 16.89 0.85 25.20
CA GLN A 49 18.23 1.45 25.20
C GLN A 49 19.03 1.21 23.91
N GLY A 50 18.59 0.31 23.01
CA GLY A 50 19.29 0.02 21.75
C GLY A 50 18.92 0.93 20.57
N HIS A 51 17.74 1.53 20.58
CA HIS A 51 17.23 2.35 19.45
C HIS A 51 17.16 3.85 19.72
N GLN A 52 17.56 4.29 20.93
CA GLN A 52 17.64 5.73 21.22
C GLN A 52 18.90 6.37 20.61
N SER A 53 19.95 5.60 20.30
CA SER A 53 21.20 6.16 19.77
C SER A 53 21.07 6.72 18.35
N LEU A 54 20.35 6.05 17.44
CA LEU A 54 20.22 6.53 16.06
C LEU A 54 19.23 7.68 15.91
N TYR A 55 18.16 7.71 16.72
CA TYR A 55 17.21 8.82 16.71
C TYR A 55 17.79 10.05 17.43
N ALA A 56 18.57 9.86 18.51
CA ALA A 56 19.32 10.93 19.15
C ALA A 56 20.47 11.44 18.29
N MET A 57 21.17 10.59 17.53
CA MET A 57 22.20 11.04 16.57
C MET A 57 21.61 11.72 15.34
N PHE A 58 20.45 11.29 14.85
CA PHE A 58 19.74 11.98 13.77
C PHE A 58 19.21 13.34 14.23
N LEU A 59 18.64 13.43 15.44
CA LEU A 59 18.21 14.70 16.03
C LEU A 59 19.39 15.62 16.41
N ALA A 60 20.53 15.08 16.87
CA ALA A 60 21.72 15.87 17.17
C ALA A 60 22.48 16.32 15.91
N GLY A 61 22.44 15.54 14.83
CA GLY A 61 22.98 15.93 13.51
C GLY A 61 22.15 17.03 12.87
N VAL A 62 20.82 16.88 12.88
CA VAL A 62 19.89 17.91 12.39
C VAL A 62 19.91 19.18 13.26
N ALA A 63 20.16 19.06 14.57
CA ALA A 63 20.30 20.22 15.46
C ALA A 63 21.59 21.02 15.22
N LYS A 64 22.71 20.36 14.86
CA LYS A 64 23.97 21.05 14.54
C LYS A 64 23.92 21.75 13.17
N ASP A 65 23.22 21.17 12.20
CA ASP A 65 23.07 21.78 10.87
C ASP A 65 22.00 22.88 10.83
N SER A 66 21.04 22.88 11.77
CA SER A 66 20.02 23.93 11.89
C SER A 66 20.43 25.08 12.81
N ALA A 67 21.38 24.88 13.74
CA ALA A 67 21.91 25.97 14.56
C ALA A 67 22.80 26.95 13.77
N ALA A 68 23.48 26.47 12.72
CA ALA A 68 24.40 27.29 11.92
C ALA A 68 23.70 28.12 10.81
N LYS A 69 22.39 27.95 10.61
CA LYS A 69 21.67 28.55 9.47
C LYS A 69 20.53 29.46 9.87
N LEU A 70 20.64 30.16 11.00
CA LEU A 70 19.55 30.98 11.54
C LEU A 70 19.87 32.40 11.93
N GLN A 71 20.84 33.03 11.28
CA GLN A 71 20.94 34.48 11.30
C GLN A 71 21.45 34.97 9.95
N THR A 72 20.53 35.35 9.05
CA THR A 72 20.88 36.31 8.00
C THR A 72 20.78 37.68 8.64
N VAL A 73 21.88 38.11 9.27
CA VAL A 73 22.01 39.43 9.87
C VAL A 73 22.05 40.42 8.72
N ALA A 74 21.02 41.26 8.60
CA ALA A 74 21.10 42.44 7.75
C ALA A 74 22.14 43.41 8.37
N ALA A 75 22.79 44.25 7.55
CA ALA A 75 23.97 45.06 7.91
C ALA A 75 23.79 45.99 9.13
N ASP A 76 22.56 46.14 9.62
CA ASP A 76 22.08 46.90 10.77
C ASP A 76 21.99 46.10 12.08
N GLY A 77 22.37 44.82 12.11
CA GLY A 77 22.47 44.03 13.35
C GLY A 77 21.14 43.55 13.93
N THR A 78 20.02 43.75 13.23
CA THR A 78 18.71 43.27 13.66
C THR A 78 18.48 41.80 13.27
N VAL A 79 18.24 40.93 14.26
CA VAL A 79 17.86 39.52 14.02
C VAL A 79 16.42 39.50 13.51
N LYS A 80 16.21 39.15 12.24
CA LYS A 80 14.86 38.93 11.70
C LYS A 80 14.29 37.64 12.32
N PRO A 81 13.19 37.70 13.11
CA PRO A 81 12.59 36.50 13.68
C PRO A 81 12.08 35.60 12.55
N TYR A 82 12.11 34.28 12.77
CA TYR A 82 11.44 33.32 11.91
C TYR A 82 10.00 33.76 11.66
N THR A 83 9.68 34.09 10.41
CA THR A 83 8.43 34.72 9.97
C THR A 83 7.19 33.83 10.07
N GLY A 84 7.25 32.71 10.80
CA GLY A 84 6.15 31.76 10.95
C GLY A 84 5.44 31.79 12.31
N LEU A 85 5.99 32.47 13.32
CA LEU A 85 5.44 32.42 14.70
C LEU A 85 4.99 33.78 15.26
N SER A 86 5.28 34.89 14.57
CA SER A 86 4.95 36.26 15.01
C SER A 86 3.65 36.81 14.41
N ASP A 87 3.05 36.09 13.45
CA ASP A 87 1.74 36.46 12.94
C ASP A 87 0.66 36.04 13.94
N SER A 88 -0.28 36.96 14.20
CA SER A 88 -1.51 36.62 14.92
C SER A 88 -2.12 35.37 14.30
N PRO A 89 -2.59 34.39 15.09
CA PRO A 89 -3.21 33.18 14.56
C PRO A 89 -4.29 33.47 13.51
N ALA A 90 -5.03 34.58 13.66
CA ALA A 90 -6.02 35.04 12.70
C ALA A 90 -5.43 35.38 11.32
N LYS A 91 -4.22 35.95 11.28
CA LYS A 91 -3.52 36.30 10.03
C LYS A 91 -2.96 35.07 9.32
N VAL A 92 -2.45 34.08 10.07
CA VAL A 92 -2.05 32.78 9.53
C VAL A 92 -3.26 32.06 8.94
N TRP A 93 -4.37 32.03 9.66
CA TRP A 93 -5.63 31.46 9.19
C TRP A 93 -6.17 32.16 7.94
N ASN A 94 -6.19 33.49 7.91
CA ASN A 94 -6.60 34.24 6.71
C ASN A 94 -5.72 33.93 5.50
N ASN A 95 -4.40 33.83 5.67
CA ASN A 95 -3.49 33.48 4.58
C ASN A 95 -3.73 32.04 4.09
N TRP A 96 -4.01 31.10 4.98
CA TRP A 96 -4.38 29.74 4.60
C TRP A 96 -5.72 29.70 3.84
N GLU A 97 -6.74 30.43 4.32
CA GLU A 97 -8.04 30.49 3.67
C GLU A 97 -7.96 31.00 2.22
N HIS A 98 -7.12 32.02 1.98
CA HIS A 98 -6.89 32.54 0.63
C HIS A 98 -6.26 31.47 -0.29
N ASN A 99 -5.43 30.58 0.26
CA ASN A 99 -4.79 29.49 -0.47
C ASN A 99 -5.68 28.25 -0.65
N ILE A 100 -6.81 28.12 0.03
CA ILE A 100 -7.75 26.99 -0.16
C ILE A 100 -8.29 26.97 -1.60
N LYS A 101 -8.48 28.15 -2.22
CA LYS A 101 -9.02 28.28 -3.59
C LYS A 101 -8.08 27.75 -4.67
N SER A 102 -6.77 27.73 -4.43
CA SER A 102 -5.75 27.25 -5.39
C SER A 102 -5.45 25.75 -5.23
N LEU A 103 -6.01 25.09 -4.21
CA LEU A 103 -5.84 23.66 -4.03
C LEU A 103 -6.57 22.89 -5.15
N PRO A 104 -5.97 21.79 -5.64
CA PRO A 104 -6.66 20.92 -6.58
C PRO A 104 -7.92 20.35 -5.92
N ARG A 105 -8.97 20.16 -6.72
CA ARG A 105 -10.22 19.58 -6.22
C ARG A 105 -9.94 18.24 -5.54
N PRO A 106 -10.58 17.96 -4.39
CA PRO A 106 -10.45 16.66 -3.74
C PRO A 106 -10.77 15.53 -4.70
N ASN A 107 -10.01 14.44 -4.61
CA ASN A 107 -10.23 13.27 -5.46
C ASN A 107 -11.60 12.66 -5.15
N HIS A 108 -12.49 12.63 -6.14
CA HIS A 108 -13.76 11.92 -6.12
C HIS A 108 -13.59 10.55 -6.79
N THR A 109 -14.61 9.68 -6.72
CA THR A 109 -14.59 8.32 -7.30
C THR A 109 -14.23 8.28 -8.78
N TYR A 110 -14.43 9.38 -9.52
CA TYR A 110 -14.13 9.51 -10.94
C TYR A 110 -12.80 10.24 -11.22
N SER A 111 -12.12 10.76 -10.20
CA SER A 111 -10.79 11.35 -10.34
C SER A 111 -9.81 10.26 -10.82
N GLY A 112 -9.30 10.40 -12.04
CA GLY A 112 -8.49 9.39 -12.74
C GLY A 112 -9.21 8.60 -13.83
N ARG A 113 -10.52 8.78 -13.99
CA ARG A 113 -11.34 8.27 -15.12
C ARG A 113 -12.07 9.36 -15.88
N SER A 114 -11.93 10.61 -15.45
CA SER A 114 -12.44 11.80 -16.12
C SER A 114 -11.29 12.53 -16.79
N PHE A 115 -11.50 12.97 -18.02
CA PHE A 115 -10.57 13.81 -18.78
C PHE A 115 -11.35 15.00 -19.31
N ASP A 116 -10.75 16.19 -19.19
CA ASP A 116 -11.33 17.40 -19.74
C ASP A 116 -10.99 17.53 -21.23
N VAL A 117 -11.96 17.96 -22.02
CA VAL A 117 -11.83 18.07 -23.48
C VAL A 117 -11.44 19.51 -23.81
N GLN A 118 -10.14 19.74 -24.00
CA GLN A 118 -9.59 21.08 -24.20
C GLN A 118 -9.69 21.58 -25.64
N ARG A 119 -9.27 20.76 -26.62
CA ARG A 119 -9.24 21.14 -28.05
C ARG A 119 -9.95 20.11 -28.92
N ASP A 120 -9.47 18.86 -28.88
CA ASP A 120 -10.02 17.77 -29.68
C ASP A 120 -10.57 16.65 -28.80
N PHE A 121 -11.79 16.22 -29.08
CA PHE A 121 -12.40 15.07 -28.43
C PHE A 121 -11.58 13.78 -28.62
N ASN A 122 -11.10 13.54 -29.85
CA ASN A 122 -10.37 12.32 -30.19
C ASN A 122 -9.05 12.18 -29.42
N SER A 123 -8.34 13.29 -29.17
CA SER A 123 -7.09 13.26 -28.42
C SER A 123 -7.35 13.01 -26.93
N ALA A 124 -8.36 13.67 -26.36
CA ALA A 124 -8.81 13.44 -25.00
C ALA A 124 -9.29 12.00 -24.78
N PHE A 125 -10.03 11.44 -25.73
CA PHE A 125 -10.50 10.06 -25.68
C PHE A 125 -9.36 9.04 -25.74
N LYS A 126 -8.36 9.24 -26.61
CA LYS A 126 -7.16 8.40 -26.65
C LYS A 126 -6.35 8.48 -25.36
N ALA A 127 -6.22 9.67 -24.78
CA ALA A 127 -5.55 9.87 -23.49
C ALA A 127 -6.29 9.14 -22.35
N LEU A 128 -7.63 9.20 -22.34
CA LEU A 128 -8.47 8.45 -21.42
C LEU A 128 -8.25 6.94 -21.59
N GLN A 129 -8.30 6.41 -22.82
CA GLN A 129 -8.07 4.99 -23.10
C GLN A 129 -6.71 4.52 -22.60
N LYS A 130 -5.64 5.29 -22.86
CA LYS A 130 -4.28 4.99 -22.38
C LYS A 130 -4.23 4.93 -20.84
N THR A 131 -4.89 5.86 -20.16
CA THR A 131 -4.95 5.92 -18.70
C THR A 131 -5.69 4.71 -18.13
N LEU A 132 -6.85 4.36 -18.71
CA LEU A 132 -7.62 3.18 -18.30
C LEU A 132 -6.85 1.87 -18.52
N ALA A 133 -6.07 1.78 -19.60
CA ALA A 133 -5.21 0.63 -19.87
C ALA A 133 -4.03 0.54 -18.89
N ALA A 134 -3.38 1.67 -18.58
CA ALA A 134 -2.27 1.72 -17.61
C ALA A 134 -2.72 1.29 -16.21
N ASN A 135 -3.93 1.69 -15.79
CA ASN A 135 -4.55 1.29 -14.52
C ASN A 135 -5.16 -0.11 -14.56
N ALA A 136 -5.04 -0.84 -15.67
CA ALA A 136 -5.63 -2.16 -15.89
C ALA A 136 -7.16 -2.25 -15.66
N PHE A 137 -7.87 -1.13 -15.77
CA PHE A 137 -9.31 -1.04 -15.42
C PHE A 137 -10.17 -2.00 -16.25
N VAL A 138 -9.98 -2.01 -17.58
CA VAL A 138 -10.73 -2.86 -18.50
C VAL A 138 -10.46 -4.35 -18.26
N TYR A 139 -9.22 -4.68 -17.89
CA TYR A 139 -8.82 -6.05 -17.60
C TYR A 139 -9.46 -6.54 -16.30
N GLU A 140 -9.41 -5.74 -15.24
CA GLU A 140 -10.05 -6.06 -13.97
C GLU A 140 -11.56 -6.13 -14.11
N LEU A 141 -12.19 -5.22 -14.88
CA LEU A 141 -13.63 -5.26 -15.14
C LEU A 141 -14.05 -6.64 -15.66
N ARG A 142 -13.38 -7.14 -16.70
CA ARG A 142 -13.63 -8.48 -17.28
C ARG A 142 -13.39 -9.62 -16.30
N LEU A 143 -12.37 -9.51 -15.44
CA LEU A 143 -12.12 -10.52 -14.41
C LEU A 143 -13.20 -10.52 -13.33
N THR A 144 -13.76 -9.35 -13.01
CA THR A 144 -14.77 -9.19 -11.97
C THR A 144 -16.19 -9.50 -12.42
N GLU A 145 -16.46 -9.56 -13.73
CA GLU A 145 -17.76 -9.94 -14.29
C GLU A 145 -18.27 -11.28 -13.72
N ARG A 146 -17.36 -12.20 -13.37
CA ARG A 146 -17.71 -13.50 -12.78
C ARG A 146 -16.81 -13.79 -11.58
N HIS A 147 -17.35 -14.51 -10.60
CA HIS A 147 -16.56 -14.92 -9.44
C HIS A 147 -15.47 -15.93 -9.83
N GLU A 148 -14.20 -15.53 -9.67
CA GLU A 148 -13.05 -16.41 -9.77
C GLU A 148 -12.78 -17.11 -8.42
N LYS A 149 -12.80 -18.45 -8.40
CA LYS A 149 -12.46 -19.23 -7.20
C LYS A 149 -11.05 -18.86 -6.70
N LYS A 150 -10.88 -18.73 -5.38
CA LYS A 150 -9.61 -18.32 -4.73
C LYS A 150 -8.38 -19.13 -5.20
N GLY A 151 -8.52 -20.45 -5.35
CA GLY A 151 -7.45 -21.33 -5.83
C GLY A 151 -7.05 -21.06 -7.28
N ALA A 152 -8.03 -20.83 -8.16
CA ALA A 152 -7.79 -20.48 -9.56
C ALA A 152 -7.09 -19.11 -9.67
N LYS A 153 -7.57 -18.12 -8.91
CA LYS A 153 -6.94 -16.77 -8.83
C LYS A 153 -5.47 -16.83 -8.44
N ARG A 154 -5.13 -17.63 -7.43
CA ARG A 154 -3.73 -17.82 -7.00
C ARG A 154 -2.86 -18.41 -8.10
N ARG A 155 -3.32 -19.48 -8.76
CA ARG A 155 -2.58 -20.13 -9.87
C ARG A 155 -2.38 -19.14 -11.01
N ARG A 156 -3.41 -18.41 -11.41
CA ARG A 156 -3.34 -17.37 -12.45
C ARG A 156 -2.29 -16.32 -12.12
N LEU A 157 -2.34 -15.71 -10.93
CA LEU A 157 -1.41 -14.66 -10.52
C LEU A 157 0.05 -15.14 -10.49
N VAL A 158 0.30 -16.39 -10.08
CA VAL A 158 1.63 -17.00 -10.13
C VAL A 158 2.10 -17.14 -11.58
N SER A 159 1.28 -17.72 -12.46
CA SER A 159 1.61 -17.91 -13.87
C SER A 159 1.80 -16.58 -14.61
N GLU A 160 1.01 -15.56 -14.31
CA GLU A 160 1.21 -14.21 -14.85
C GLU A 160 2.52 -13.59 -14.39
N ARG A 161 2.82 -13.65 -13.09
CA ARG A 161 4.07 -13.11 -12.55
C ARG A 161 5.27 -13.81 -13.19
N TRP A 162 5.21 -15.12 -13.37
CA TRP A 162 6.25 -15.89 -14.04
C TRP A 162 6.42 -15.45 -15.50
N ARG A 163 5.33 -15.37 -16.28
CA ARG A 163 5.38 -14.90 -17.68
C ARG A 163 5.96 -13.49 -17.82
N ARG A 164 5.58 -12.57 -16.91
CA ARG A 164 6.13 -11.20 -16.88
C ARG A 164 7.64 -11.19 -16.62
N ARG A 165 8.10 -11.97 -15.63
CA ARG A 165 9.53 -12.11 -15.31
C ARG A 165 10.31 -12.76 -16.45
N PHE A 166 9.80 -13.86 -16.99
CA PHE A 166 10.42 -14.56 -18.12
C PHE A 166 10.58 -13.64 -19.32
N ALA A 167 9.52 -12.93 -19.72
CA ALA A 167 9.58 -11.98 -20.83
C ALA A 167 10.58 -10.84 -20.58
N HIS A 168 10.69 -10.35 -19.33
CA HIS A 168 11.67 -9.35 -18.97
C HIS A 168 13.12 -9.85 -19.11
N GLU A 169 13.40 -11.05 -18.61
CA GLU A 169 14.73 -11.65 -18.73
C GLU A 169 15.08 -11.96 -20.19
N VAL A 170 14.13 -12.47 -20.98
CA VAL A 170 14.32 -12.65 -22.44
C VAL A 170 14.66 -11.33 -23.12
N ARG A 171 13.92 -10.24 -22.84
CA ARG A 171 14.20 -8.93 -23.43
C ARG A 171 15.59 -8.41 -23.06
N LYS A 172 16.04 -8.59 -21.82
CA LYS A 172 17.41 -8.22 -21.41
C LYS A 172 18.47 -8.98 -22.21
N LYS A 173 18.30 -10.29 -22.37
CA LYS A 173 19.24 -11.14 -23.11
C LYS A 173 19.25 -10.79 -24.60
N VAL A 174 18.08 -10.57 -25.20
CA VAL A 174 17.97 -10.11 -26.60
C VAL A 174 18.63 -8.74 -26.79
N LYS A 175 18.40 -7.81 -25.86
CA LYS A 175 19.04 -6.49 -25.88
C LYS A 175 20.57 -6.60 -25.87
N LEU A 176 21.12 -7.46 -25.00
CA LEU A 176 22.57 -7.71 -24.96
C LEU A 176 23.09 -8.26 -26.29
N VAL A 177 22.39 -9.21 -26.90
CA VAL A 177 22.78 -9.77 -28.22
C VAL A 177 22.75 -8.70 -29.31
N GLN A 178 21.73 -7.84 -29.30
CA GLN A 178 21.64 -6.71 -30.23
C GLN A 178 22.79 -5.71 -30.03
N GLU A 179 23.18 -5.43 -28.79
CA GLU A 179 24.33 -4.58 -28.47
C GLU A 179 25.66 -5.19 -28.94
N ILE A 180 25.87 -6.49 -28.76
CA ILE A 180 27.07 -7.20 -29.27
C ILE A 180 27.12 -7.13 -30.80
N ARG A 181 26.00 -7.43 -31.47
CA ARG A 181 25.90 -7.34 -32.94
C ARG A 181 26.15 -5.93 -33.45
N ALA A 182 25.62 -4.90 -32.77
CA ALA A 182 25.82 -3.51 -33.15
C ALA A 182 27.30 -3.07 -33.00
N ARG A 183 28.07 -3.71 -32.12
CA ARG A 183 29.52 -3.48 -31.96
C ARG A 183 30.36 -4.17 -33.03
N GLY A 184 29.78 -5.04 -33.86
CA GLY A 184 30.47 -5.66 -34.99
C GLY A 184 31.22 -6.96 -34.66
N ALA A 185 30.81 -7.68 -33.62
CA ALA A 185 31.20 -9.08 -33.40
C ALA A 185 30.32 -10.07 -34.18
#